data_AF-A0A819EKL5-F1
#
_entry.id   AF-A0A819EKL5-F1
#
_cell.length_a   1.000
_cell.length_b   1.000
_cell.length_c   1.000
_cell.angle_alpha   90.00
_cell.angle_beta   90.00
_cell.angle_gamma   90.00
#
_symmetry.space_group_name_H-M   'P 1'
#
loop_
_entity.id
_entity.type
_entity.pdbx_description
1 polymer ?
#
loop_
_entity_poly.entity_id
_entity_poly.type
_entity_poly.pdbx_seq_one_letter_code
_entity_poly.pdbx_strand_id
1 'polypeptide(L)' 'MFISTMFHVIIANYVQSQTEFILPPLPYEYNALEPLLSEHLMQLHHDKYQQTLMLHLNLNLLMKHLMID' A
#
# COMPACT_ATOMS: atom_id res chain seq x y z
N MET A 1 13.30 -32.05 15.45
CA MET A 1 12.64 -31.85 14.14
C MET A 1 11.32 -31.09 14.22
N PHE A 2 10.55 -31.17 15.32
CA PHE A 2 9.25 -30.46 15.47
C PHE A 2 9.34 -28.98 15.89
N ILE A 3 10.41 -28.56 16.55
CA ILE A 3 10.57 -27.18 17.05
C ILE A 3 10.95 -26.22 15.90
N SER A 4 11.69 -26.70 14.90
CA SER A 4 12.11 -25.92 13.73
C SER A 4 10.92 -25.56 12.82
N THR A 5 9.97 -26.49 12.63
CA THR A 5 8.74 -26.23 11.87
C THR A 5 7.82 -25.24 12.60
N MET A 6 7.73 -25.30 13.93
CA MET A 6 6.98 -24.31 14.72
C MET A 6 7.57 -22.90 14.66
N PHE A 7 8.91 -22.79 14.59
CA PHE A 7 9.57 -21.49 14.40
C PHE A 7 9.20 -20.84 13.06
N HIS A 8 9.22 -21.61 11.96
CA HIS A 8 8.81 -21.10 10.64
C HIS A 8 7.31 -20.72 10.60
N VAL A 9 6.44 -21.49 11.26
CA VAL A 9 5.00 -21.19 11.34
C VAL A 9 4.71 -19.93 12.18
N ILE A 10 5.44 -19.71 13.27
CA ILE A 10 5.29 -18.50 14.09
C ILE A 10 5.77 -17.26 13.33
N ILE A 11 6.89 -17.35 12.60
CA ILE A 11 7.39 -16.25 11.76
C ILE A 11 6.38 -15.92 10.64
N ALA A 12 5.86 -16.92 9.93
CA ALA A 12 4.88 -16.71 8.86
C ALA A 12 3.60 -15.99 9.34
N ASN A 13 3.11 -16.31 10.55
CA ASN A 13 1.94 -15.63 11.11
C ASN A 13 2.25 -14.20 11.61
N TYR A 14 3.48 -13.92 12.03
CA TYR A 14 3.88 -12.58 12.46
C TYR A 14 4.05 -11.62 11.26
N VAL A 15 4.63 -12.12 10.15
CA VAL A 15 4.79 -11.39 8.88
C VAL A 15 3.45 -11.00 8.26
N GLN A 16 2.41 -11.82 8.44
CA GLN A 16 1.14 -11.69 7.74
C GLN A 16 0.19 -10.59 8.30
N SER A 17 0.56 -9.86 9.36
CA SER A 17 -0.33 -8.83 9.95
C SER A 17 -0.25 -7.45 9.31
N GLN A 18 0.59 -7.25 8.28
CA GLN A 18 0.70 -5.98 7.54
C GLN A 18 0.08 -6.15 6.16
N THR A 19 -1.20 -5.80 6.00
CA THR A 19 -1.86 -5.78 4.69
C THR A 19 -1.22 -4.73 3.79
N GLU A 20 -0.85 -5.13 2.57
CA GLU A 20 -0.38 -4.22 1.53
C GLU A 20 -1.40 -3.10 1.28
N PHE A 21 -0.94 -1.85 1.20
CA PHE A 21 -1.81 -0.75 0.84
C PHE A 21 -1.97 -0.68 -0.67
N ILE A 22 -3.22 -0.69 -1.12
CA ILE A 22 -3.59 -0.55 -2.54
C ILE A 22 -4.32 0.76 -2.78
N LEU A 23 -4.10 1.38 -3.94
CA LEU A 23 -4.86 2.55 -4.37
C LEU A 23 -6.23 2.09 -4.92
N PRO A 24 -7.37 2.40 -4.27
CA PRO A 24 -8.66 2.10 -4.84
C PRO A 24 -8.95 2.98 -6.05
N PRO A 25 -9.78 2.52 -7.00
CA PRO A 25 -10.27 3.38 -8.06
C PRO A 25 -11.19 4.47 -7.47
N LEU A 26 -11.28 5.60 -8.18
CA LEU A 26 -12.25 6.63 -7.84
C LEU A 26 -13.68 6.13 -8.01
N PRO A 27 -14.60 6.54 -7.11
CA PRO A 27 -16.01 6.20 -7.23
C PRO A 27 -16.76 7.12 -8.21
N TYR A 28 -16.06 8.04 -8.89
CA TYR A 28 -16.62 9.01 -9.84
C TYR A 28 -15.61 9.35 -10.94
N GLU A 29 -16.12 9.92 -12.04
CA GLU A 29 -15.34 10.34 -13.20
C GLU A 29 -14.34 11.47 -12.89
N TYR A 30 -13.27 11.58 -13.67
CA TYR A 30 -12.19 12.52 -13.39
C TYR A 30 -12.61 14.00 -13.37
N ASN A 31 -13.63 14.35 -14.15
CA ASN A 31 -14.16 15.70 -14.29
C ASN A 31 -15.36 15.98 -13.35
N ALA A 32 -15.74 15.05 -12.47
CA ALA A 32 -16.92 15.19 -11.61
C ALA A 32 -16.85 16.39 -10.65
N LEU A 33 -15.66 16.97 -10.45
CA LEU A 33 -15.41 18.10 -9.56
C LEU A 33 -15.21 19.43 -10.32
N GLU A 34 -15.43 19.48 -11.63
CA GLU A 34 -15.37 20.73 -12.38
C GLU A 34 -16.51 21.69 -12.01
N PRO A 35 -16.28 23.03 -12.05
CA PRO A 35 -15.03 23.72 -12.39
C PRO A 35 -14.07 23.91 -11.21
N LEU A 36 -14.38 23.35 -10.03
CA LEU A 36 -13.59 23.55 -8.80
C LEU A 36 -12.24 22.83 -8.87
N LEU A 37 -12.19 21.69 -9.56
CA LEU A 37 -10.99 20.91 -9.80
C LEU A 37 -11.01 20.38 -11.24
N SER A 38 -9.96 20.68 -12.02
CA SER A 38 -9.86 20.20 -13.39
C SER A 38 -9.57 18.71 -13.45
N GLU A 39 -10.11 18.05 -14.48
CA GLU A 39 -9.85 16.64 -14.78
C GLU A 39 -8.35 16.30 -14.79
N HIS A 40 -7.55 17.12 -15.48
CA HIS A 40 -6.12 16.89 -15.61
C HIS A 40 -5.39 16.89 -14.26
N LEU A 41 -5.76 17.79 -13.35
CA LEU A 41 -5.16 17.85 -12.02
C LEU A 41 -5.59 16.63 -11.19
N MET A 42 -6.84 16.19 -11.33
CA MET A 42 -7.34 15.03 -10.61
C MET A 42 -6.66 13.73 -11.09
N GLN A 43 -6.45 13.57 -12.41
CA GLN A 43 -5.64 12.48 -12.98
C GLN A 43 -4.23 12.45 -12.40
N LEU A 44 -3.53 13.59 -12.37
CA LEU A 44 -2.18 13.66 -11.80
C LEU A 44 -2.17 13.34 -10.30
N HIS A 45 -3.14 13.86 -9.56
CA HIS A 45 -3.26 13.62 -8.12
C HIS A 45 -3.50 12.15 -7.83
N HIS A 46 -4.48 11.53 -8.48
CA HIS A 46 -4.83 10.14 -8.25
C HIS A 46 -3.77 9.17 -8.80
N ASP A 47 -3.44 9.28 -10.09
CA ASP A 47 -2.63 8.26 -10.76
C ASP A 47 -1.15 8.39 -10.48
N LYS A 48 -0.61 9.59 -10.25
CA LYS A 48 0.84 9.73 -10.00
C LYS A 48 1.15 9.89 -8.53
N TYR A 49 0.52 10.88 -7.89
CA TYR A 49 0.87 11.24 -6.53
C TYR A 49 0.42 10.16 -5.53
N GLN A 50 -0.85 9.74 -5.58
CA GLN A 50 -1.35 8.72 -4.66
C GLN A 50 -0.70 7.35 -4.91
N GLN A 51 -0.45 6.95 -6.17
CA GLN A 51 0.28 5.70 -6.46
C GLN A 51 1.70 5.71 -5.87
N THR A 52 2.43 6.82 -6.04
CA THR A 52 3.79 6.97 -5.49
C THR A 52 3.80 6.90 -3.96
N LEU A 53 2.82 7.53 -3.32
CA LEU A 53 2.68 7.47 -1.86
C LEU A 53 2.41 6.03 -1.37
N MET A 54 1.55 5.27 -2.05
CA MET A 54 1.28 3.87 -1.70
C MET A 54 2.54 3.00 -1.84
N LEU A 55 3.30 3.17 -2.92
CA LEU A 55 4.57 2.46 -3.11
C LEU A 55 5.56 2.75 -1.98
N HIS A 56 5.74 4.02 -1.62
CA HIS A 56 6.62 4.40 -0.51
C HIS A 56 6.14 3.85 0.83
N LEU A 57 4.83 3.85 1.07
CA LEU A 57 4.25 3.30 2.29
C LEU A 57 4.51 1.80 2.40
N ASN A 58 4.26 1.04 1.32
CA ASN A 58 4.52 -0.40 1.28
C ASN A 58 6.02 -0.72 1.42
N LEU A 59 6.89 0.05 0.76
CA LEU A 59 8.34 -0.10 0.92
C LEU A 59 8.77 0.14 2.38
N ASN A 60 8.25 1.17 3.02
CA ASN A 60 8.55 1.46 4.43
C ASN A 60 8.05 0.36 5.36
N LEU A 61 6.88 -0.23 5.10
CA LEU A 61 6.40 -1.38 5.86
C LEU A 61 7.31 -2.59 5.70
N LEU A 62 7.73 -2.87 4.46
CA LEU A 62 8.65 -3.97 4.16
C LEU A 62 10.02 -3.74 4.82
N MET A 63 10.55 -2.53 4.76
CA MET A 63 11.81 -2.18 5.44
C MET A 63 11.69 -2.31 6.96
N LYS A 64 10.57 -1.87 7.55
CA LYS A 64 10.34 -2.08 8.99
C LYS A 64 10.28 -3.56 9.35
N HIS A 65 9.72 -4.40 8.49
CA HIS A 65 9.70 -5.84 8.72
C HIS A 65 11.11 -6.45 8.68
N LEU A 66 11.95 -6.05 7.71
CA LEU A 66 13.34 -6.53 7.56
C LEU A 66 14.34 -5.93 8.57
N MET A 67 13.95 -4.87 9.28
CA MET A 67 14.76 -4.25 10.33
C MET A 67 14.37 -4.72 11.74
N ILE A 68 13.36 -5.60 11.84
CA ILE A 68 12.99 -6.31 13.07
C ILE A 68 13.51 -7.74 12.93
N ASP A 69 14.84 -7.86 12.86
CA ASP A 69 15.61 -9.11 12.91
C ASP A 69 16.62 -8.99 14.07
#